data_AF-A0A254QQ61-F1
#
_entry.id   AF-A0A254QQ61-F1
#
_cell.length_a   1.000
_cell.length_b   1.000
_cell.length_c   1.000
_cell.angle_alpha   90.00
_cell.angle_beta   90.00
_cell.angle_gamma   90.00
#
_symmetry.space_group_name_H-M   'P 1'
#
loop_
_entity.id
_entity.type
_entity.pdbx_description
1 polymer ?
#
loop_
_entity_poly.entity_id
_entity_poly.type
_entity_poly.pdbx_seq_one_letter_code
_entity_poly.pdbx_strand_id
1 'polypeptide(L)'
;MTPLPREFGAKLGAWDPVNGWSPIHWSDTYAAESISGVSRLLVAPRQPLSFVVDALALYGNSFKLVYLLVTPPDGYEFARYELDALSLEEVSSVLQEFGGFLGGDARHHIWIHALDGGGTLIWDEHDWVYLYGHLASATDLLQSKGFQEGKPEIPFPHLHNEDPDQTSEMERLLKALPWVKTPVSNPQ
;
A
#
# COMPACT_ATOMS: atom_id res chain seq x y z
N MET A 1 -13.53 -21.01 9.42
CA MET A 1 -12.29 -20.30 9.02
C MET A 1 -11.36 -20.39 10.22
N THR A 2 -10.19 -21.01 10.10
CA THR A 2 -9.21 -21.02 11.20
C THR A 2 -8.71 -19.58 11.36
N PRO A 3 -8.82 -18.96 12.54
CA PRO A 3 -8.30 -17.61 12.74
C PRO A 3 -6.80 -17.61 12.47
N LEU A 4 -6.31 -16.51 11.88
CA LEU A 4 -4.87 -16.32 11.74
C LEU A 4 -4.19 -16.40 13.12
N PRO A 5 -2.95 -16.89 13.19
CA PRO A 5 -2.13 -16.73 14.38
C PRO A 5 -2.09 -15.24 14.76
N ARG A 6 -2.24 -14.92 16.05
CA ARG A 6 -2.17 -13.52 16.54
C ARG A 6 -0.84 -12.81 16.23
N GLU A 7 0.18 -13.55 15.80
CA GLU A 7 1.52 -13.06 15.47
C GLU A 7 1.77 -12.99 13.96
N PHE A 8 0.71 -12.96 13.13
CA PHE A 8 0.83 -13.02 11.67
C PHE A 8 1.62 -11.83 11.08
N GLY A 9 1.41 -10.63 11.61
CA GLY A 9 2.26 -9.45 11.39
C GLY A 9 2.45 -8.99 9.94
N ALA A 10 1.61 -9.45 9.02
CA ALA A 10 1.69 -9.16 7.58
C ALA A 10 0.28 -8.98 7.00
N LYS A 11 0.14 -8.18 5.94
CA LYS A 11 -1.14 -7.99 5.26
C LYS A 11 -1.73 -9.26 4.66
N LEU A 12 -0.88 -10.10 4.07
CA LEU A 12 -1.32 -11.16 3.18
C LEU A 12 -0.81 -12.52 3.62
N GLY A 13 -1.70 -13.51 3.58
CA GLY A 13 -1.36 -14.90 3.91
C GLY A 13 -1.65 -15.86 2.78
N ALA A 14 -0.79 -16.87 2.63
CA ALA A 14 -0.97 -17.98 1.70
C ALA A 14 -1.26 -19.27 2.46
N TRP A 15 -2.17 -20.08 1.94
CA TRP A 15 -2.41 -21.42 2.46
C TRP A 15 -1.42 -22.42 1.85
N ASP A 16 -0.74 -23.16 2.72
CA ASP A 16 0.03 -24.33 2.37
C ASP A 16 -0.61 -25.59 2.99
N PRO A 17 -0.79 -26.70 2.25
CA PRO A 17 -1.41 -27.92 2.79
C PRO A 17 -0.66 -28.56 3.96
N VAL A 18 0.64 -28.28 4.12
CA VAL A 18 1.49 -28.89 5.14
C VAL A 18 1.59 -27.99 6.38
N ASN A 19 1.76 -26.69 6.17
CA ASN A 19 2.06 -25.70 7.21
C ASN A 19 0.86 -24.83 7.60
N GLY A 20 -0.23 -24.89 6.83
CA GLY A 20 -1.40 -24.03 7.02
C GLY A 20 -1.17 -22.62 6.47
N TRP A 21 -1.76 -21.62 7.13
CA TRP A 21 -1.59 -20.21 6.75
C TRP A 21 -0.20 -19.68 7.11
N SER A 22 0.49 -19.08 6.15
CA SER A 22 1.80 -18.46 6.32
C SER A 22 1.84 -17.06 5.70
N PRO A 23 2.60 -16.11 6.28
CA PRO A 23 2.78 -14.78 5.68
C PRO A 23 3.40 -14.86 4.28
N ILE A 24 2.94 -13.98 3.39
CA ILE A 24 3.56 -13.82 2.07
C ILE A 24 4.70 -12.82 2.17
N HIS A 25 5.84 -13.20 1.61
CA HIS A 25 7.00 -12.33 1.45
C HIS A 25 7.33 -12.22 -0.04
N TRP A 26 7.34 -11.00 -0.56
CA TRP A 26 7.63 -10.72 -1.97
C TRP A 26 9.13 -10.82 -2.29
N SER A 27 9.44 -11.05 -3.57
CA SER A 27 10.79 -11.33 -4.08
C SER A 27 11.42 -10.18 -4.88
N ASP A 28 10.96 -8.95 -4.69
CA ASP A 28 11.43 -7.76 -5.42
C ASP A 28 11.24 -7.90 -6.94
N THR A 29 10.00 -8.15 -7.37
CA THR A 29 9.62 -8.30 -8.77
C THR A 29 8.79 -7.13 -9.27
N TYR A 30 8.90 -6.79 -10.55
CA TYR A 30 8.03 -5.79 -11.17
C TYR A 30 7.62 -6.15 -12.59
N ALA A 31 6.46 -5.65 -13.01
CA ALA A 31 5.99 -5.74 -14.39
C ALA A 31 5.35 -4.44 -14.84
N ALA A 32 5.57 -4.09 -16.11
CA ALA A 32 4.80 -3.05 -16.75
C ALA A 32 3.40 -3.56 -17.11
N GLU A 33 2.38 -2.76 -16.84
CA GLU A 33 1.00 -3.04 -17.19
C GLU A 33 0.39 -1.86 -17.96
N SER A 34 -0.54 -2.16 -18.85
CA SER A 34 -1.37 -1.15 -19.52
C SER A 34 -2.83 -1.53 -19.37
N ILE A 35 -3.57 -0.77 -18.56
CA ILE A 35 -4.98 -1.01 -18.27
C ILE A 35 -5.78 0.17 -18.79
N SER A 36 -6.74 -0.10 -19.70
CA SER A 36 -7.59 0.92 -20.30
C SER A 36 -6.83 2.11 -20.90
N GLY A 37 -5.64 1.84 -21.47
CA GLY A 37 -4.78 2.86 -22.08
C GLY A 37 -3.87 3.62 -21.09
N VAL A 38 -3.95 3.32 -19.79
CA VAL A 38 -3.07 3.89 -18.77
C VAL A 38 -1.95 2.90 -18.45
N SER A 39 -0.70 3.35 -18.64
CA SER A 39 0.48 2.57 -18.31
C SER A 39 0.90 2.77 -16.85
N ARG A 40 1.31 1.69 -16.19
CA ARG A 40 1.82 1.68 -14.81
C ARG A 40 2.91 0.60 -14.65
N LEU A 41 3.70 0.69 -13.59
CA LEU A 41 4.47 -0.44 -13.09
C LEU A 41 3.71 -1.04 -11.89
N LEU A 42 3.53 -2.36 -11.90
CA LEU A 42 3.15 -3.15 -10.74
C LEU A 42 4.44 -3.68 -10.09
N VAL A 43 4.65 -3.38 -8.81
CA VAL A 43 5.85 -3.72 -8.05
C VAL A 43 5.45 -4.53 -6.83
N ALA A 44 6.15 -5.63 -6.57
CA ALA A 44 6.03 -6.43 -5.35
C ALA A 44 7.36 -6.37 -4.56
N PRO A 45 7.56 -5.29 -3.77
CA PRO A 45 8.77 -5.09 -2.99
C PRO A 45 8.80 -6.01 -1.76
N ARG A 46 9.96 -6.55 -1.42
CA ARG A 46 10.19 -7.27 -0.16
C ARG A 46 10.02 -6.38 1.07
N GLN A 47 10.31 -5.08 0.91
CA GLN A 47 10.13 -4.06 1.94
C GLN A 47 9.27 -2.91 1.39
N PRO A 48 7.93 -3.04 1.43
CA PRO A 48 7.02 -2.08 0.80
C PRO A 48 7.16 -0.68 1.34
N LEU A 49 7.16 -0.49 2.66
CA LEU A 49 7.25 0.83 3.27
C LEU A 49 8.50 1.60 2.84
N SER A 50 9.69 0.99 2.93
CA SER A 50 10.93 1.64 2.51
C SER A 50 10.94 1.92 1.02
N PHE A 51 10.40 1.01 0.20
CA PHE A 51 10.30 1.22 -1.24
C PHE A 51 9.38 2.39 -1.58
N VAL A 52 8.21 2.49 -0.93
CA VAL A 52 7.26 3.58 -1.12
C VAL A 52 7.94 4.91 -0.81
N VAL A 53 8.60 5.03 0.35
CA VAL A 53 9.30 6.26 0.75
C VAL A 53 10.39 6.63 -0.27
N ASP A 54 11.20 5.67 -0.72
CA ASP A 54 12.22 5.90 -1.73
C ASP A 54 11.63 6.36 -3.08
N ALA A 55 10.52 5.75 -3.49
CA ALA A 55 9.87 6.03 -4.78
C ALA A 55 9.22 7.42 -4.81
N LEU A 56 8.81 7.99 -3.67
CA LEU A 56 8.24 9.33 -3.61
C LEU A 56 9.20 10.42 -4.13
N ALA A 57 10.51 10.23 -3.99
CA ALA A 57 11.50 11.16 -4.50
C ALA A 57 11.47 11.33 -6.03
N LEU A 58 10.86 10.39 -6.76
CA LEU A 58 10.69 10.48 -8.21
C LEU A 58 9.63 11.51 -8.63
N TYR A 59 8.70 11.83 -7.71
CA TYR A 59 7.44 12.46 -8.06
C TYR A 59 7.41 13.97 -7.82
N GLY A 60 8.27 14.51 -6.97
CA GLY A 60 8.32 15.94 -6.67
C GLY A 60 8.41 16.24 -5.19
N ASN A 61 7.89 17.38 -4.78
CA ASN A 61 7.97 17.85 -3.39
C ASN A 61 6.61 18.21 -2.78
N SER A 62 5.51 18.11 -3.54
CA SER A 62 4.16 18.40 -3.06
C SER A 62 3.20 17.28 -3.39
N PHE A 63 2.47 16.82 -2.38
CA PHE A 63 1.68 15.61 -2.45
C PHE A 63 0.30 15.78 -1.88
N LYS A 64 -0.62 15.02 -2.45
CA LYS A 64 -1.88 14.65 -1.81
C LYS A 64 -1.76 13.23 -1.30
N LEU A 65 -2.00 13.03 -0.01
CA LEU A 65 -2.05 11.72 0.64
C LEU A 65 -3.51 11.30 0.81
N VAL A 66 -3.80 10.07 0.43
CA VAL A 66 -5.11 9.46 0.54
C VAL A 66 -4.98 8.15 1.31
N TYR A 67 -5.71 8.05 2.42
CA TYR A 67 -5.95 6.79 3.12
C TYR A 67 -7.34 6.29 2.72
N LEU A 68 -7.40 5.15 2.04
CA LEU A 68 -8.64 4.52 1.60
C LEU A 68 -8.93 3.31 2.48
N LEU A 69 -10.01 3.35 3.27
CA LEU A 69 -10.46 2.23 4.09
C LEU A 69 -11.34 1.31 3.25
N VAL A 70 -10.80 0.16 2.85
CA VAL A 70 -11.44 -0.82 1.96
C VAL A 70 -12.07 -2.00 2.69
N THR A 71 -11.67 -2.29 3.94
CA THR A 71 -12.41 -3.22 4.80
C THR A 71 -12.64 -2.62 6.18
N PRO A 72 -13.67 -1.78 6.36
CA PRO A 72 -13.89 -1.09 7.63
C PRO A 72 -14.22 -2.08 8.76
N PRO A 73 -13.66 -1.89 9.96
CA PRO A 73 -14.11 -2.64 11.13
C PRO A 73 -15.55 -2.25 11.50
N ASP A 74 -16.19 -3.06 12.36
CA ASP A 74 -17.56 -2.81 12.81
C ASP A 74 -17.74 -1.38 13.35
N GLY A 75 -18.78 -0.70 12.88
CA GLY A 75 -19.08 0.69 13.23
C GLY A 75 -18.36 1.74 12.39
N TYR A 76 -17.50 1.33 11.44
CA TYR A 76 -16.88 2.20 10.45
C TYR A 76 -17.48 1.98 9.06
N GLU A 77 -17.27 2.96 8.18
CA GLU A 77 -17.76 2.94 6.80
C GLU A 77 -16.58 2.95 5.84
N PHE A 78 -16.80 2.39 4.65
CA PHE A 78 -15.91 2.60 3.51
C PHE A 78 -15.78 4.09 3.25
N ALA A 79 -14.55 4.59 3.34
CA ALA A 79 -14.31 6.01 3.28
C ALA A 79 -12.91 6.30 2.76
N ARG A 80 -12.80 7.44 2.10
CA ARG A 80 -11.54 8.04 1.68
C ARG A 80 -11.23 9.19 2.61
N TYR A 81 -10.01 9.23 3.11
CA TYR A 81 -9.49 10.28 3.98
C TYR A 81 -8.35 10.97 3.25
N GLU A 82 -8.44 12.28 3.06
CA GLU A 82 -7.53 13.03 2.18
C GLU A 82 -6.83 14.16 2.93
N LEU A 83 -5.55 14.34 2.61
CA LEU A 83 -4.73 15.49 2.97
C LEU A 83 -4.09 16.03 1.69
N ASP A 84 -4.13 17.34 1.49
CA ASP A 84 -3.55 18.00 0.33
C ASP A 84 -2.32 18.83 0.73
N ALA A 85 -1.47 19.10 -0.26
CA ALA A 85 -0.31 20.00 -0.14
C ALA A 85 0.72 19.62 0.93
N LEU A 86 0.92 18.31 1.15
CA LEU A 86 1.97 17.78 2.01
C LEU A 86 3.33 17.81 1.30
N SER A 87 4.39 18.07 2.04
CA SER A 87 5.76 17.90 1.59
C SER A 87 6.20 16.42 1.56
N LEU A 88 7.30 16.13 0.86
CA LEU A 88 7.92 14.80 0.88
C LEU A 88 8.23 14.33 2.31
N GLU A 89 8.73 15.24 3.16
CA GLU A 89 9.07 14.94 4.56
C GLU A 89 7.82 14.60 5.38
N GLU A 90 6.74 15.37 5.22
CA GLU A 90 5.48 15.11 5.94
C GLU A 90 4.86 13.77 5.54
N VAL A 91 4.80 13.45 4.24
CA VAL A 91 4.30 12.15 3.78
C VAL A 91 5.18 11.03 4.32
N SER A 92 6.51 11.16 4.21
CA SER A 92 7.45 10.15 4.71
C SER A 92 7.33 9.94 6.22
N SER A 93 7.15 11.01 6.99
CA SER A 93 6.96 10.94 8.44
C SER A 93 5.69 10.19 8.81
N VAL A 94 4.57 10.45 8.13
CA VAL A 94 3.31 9.71 8.37
C VAL A 94 3.49 8.23 8.04
N LEU A 95 4.08 7.91 6.89
CA LEU A 95 4.31 6.52 6.49
C LEU A 95 5.22 5.79 7.48
N GLN A 96 6.26 6.44 7.98
CA GLN A 96 7.18 5.86 8.97
C GLN A 96 6.52 5.68 10.34
N GLU A 97 5.76 6.67 10.81
CA GLU A 97 5.09 6.64 12.11
C GLU A 97 4.02 5.53 12.18
N PHE A 98 3.27 5.33 11.10
CA PHE A 98 2.20 4.34 11.03
C PHE A 98 2.61 3.08 10.28
N GLY A 99 3.86 2.94 9.87
CA GLY A 99 4.35 1.89 8.99
C GLY A 99 4.10 0.46 9.48
N GLY A 100 4.17 0.24 10.80
CA GLY A 100 3.86 -1.06 11.40
C GLY A 100 2.40 -1.46 11.21
N PHE A 101 1.47 -0.51 11.39
CA PHE A 101 0.05 -0.70 11.10
C PHE A 101 -0.18 -0.84 9.59
N LEU A 102 0.41 0.09 8.82
CA LEU A 102 0.20 0.17 7.37
C LEU A 102 0.75 -1.03 6.62
N GLY A 103 1.75 -1.75 7.14
CA GLY A 103 2.27 -3.00 6.55
C GLY A 103 1.76 -4.29 7.22
N GLY A 104 1.10 -4.17 8.38
CA GLY A 104 0.61 -5.32 9.14
C GLY A 104 -0.86 -5.65 8.89
N ASP A 105 -1.63 -4.71 8.34
CA ASP A 105 -3.08 -4.78 8.22
C ASP A 105 -3.57 -4.50 6.79
N ALA A 106 -4.44 -5.36 6.27
CA ALA A 106 -4.92 -5.34 4.89
C ALA A 106 -6.19 -4.49 4.68
N ARG A 107 -6.70 -3.78 5.70
CA ARG A 107 -7.97 -3.05 5.57
C ARG A 107 -7.93 -1.81 4.70
N HIS A 108 -6.78 -1.43 4.15
CA HIS A 108 -6.58 -0.12 3.57
C HIS A 108 -5.64 -0.10 2.37
N HIS A 109 -5.79 0.95 1.56
CA HIS A 109 -4.79 1.38 0.59
C HIS A 109 -4.27 2.77 0.95
N ILE A 110 -3.04 3.05 0.52
CA ILE A 110 -2.45 4.39 0.55
C ILE A 110 -2.24 4.86 -0.87
N TRP A 111 -2.86 5.96 -1.27
CA TRP A 111 -2.60 6.60 -2.55
C TRP A 111 -1.91 7.93 -2.33
N ILE A 112 -0.88 8.19 -3.13
CA ILE A 112 -0.07 9.40 -3.02
C ILE A 112 0.00 10.00 -4.42
N HIS A 113 -0.64 11.16 -4.58
CA HIS A 113 -0.66 11.89 -5.84
C HIS A 113 0.35 13.02 -5.79
N ALA A 114 1.21 13.12 -6.79
CA ALA A 114 2.09 14.26 -6.95
C ALA A 114 1.28 15.46 -7.45
N LEU A 115 1.34 16.58 -6.72
CA LEU A 115 0.69 17.83 -7.11
C LEU A 115 1.60 18.66 -8.03
N ASP A 116 2.91 18.52 -7.87
CA ASP A 116 3.94 19.00 -8.78
C ASP A 116 4.50 17.81 -9.59
N GLY A 117 4.76 17.98 -10.89
CA GLY A 117 5.36 16.92 -11.73
C GLY A 117 4.44 15.76 -12.15
N GLY A 118 3.34 15.53 -11.43
CA GLY A 118 2.30 14.56 -11.75
C GLY A 118 2.70 13.10 -11.55
N GLY A 119 1.70 12.22 -11.54
CA GLY A 119 1.86 10.80 -11.25
C GLY A 119 1.18 10.39 -9.94
N THR A 120 1.08 9.09 -9.75
CA THR A 120 0.41 8.49 -8.58
C THR A 120 1.20 7.26 -8.15
N LEU A 121 1.42 7.13 -6.85
CA LEU A 121 1.84 5.89 -6.21
C LEU A 121 0.65 5.32 -5.44
N ILE A 122 0.39 4.02 -5.58
CA ILE A 122 -0.62 3.30 -4.78
C ILE A 122 0.07 2.15 -4.05
N TRP A 123 -0.08 2.05 -2.74
CA TRP A 123 0.29 0.88 -1.94
C TRP A 123 -0.99 0.22 -1.43
N ASP A 124 -1.23 -1.02 -1.83
CA ASP A 124 -2.53 -1.70 -1.63
C ASP A 124 -2.52 -2.70 -0.46
N GLU A 125 -3.62 -3.43 -0.31
CA GLU A 125 -3.85 -4.45 0.71
C GLU A 125 -3.02 -5.73 0.51
N HIS A 126 -2.32 -5.87 -0.61
CA HIS A 126 -1.46 -7.01 -0.94
C HIS A 126 0.03 -6.69 -0.77
N ASP A 127 0.36 -5.50 -0.27
CA ASP A 127 1.71 -4.95 -0.29
C ASP A 127 2.28 -4.75 -1.70
N TRP A 128 1.40 -4.69 -2.71
CA TRP A 128 1.79 -4.28 -4.04
C TRP A 128 1.85 -2.75 -4.13
N VAL A 129 2.79 -2.28 -4.93
CA VAL A 129 2.99 -0.86 -5.21
C VAL A 129 2.78 -0.61 -6.69
N TYR A 130 1.82 0.24 -7.03
CA TYR A 130 1.56 0.68 -8.40
C TYR A 130 2.15 2.07 -8.62
N LEU A 131 2.98 2.19 -9.63
CA LEU A 131 3.62 3.45 -10.01
C LEU A 131 3.03 3.94 -11.34
N TYR A 132 2.41 5.11 -11.31
CA TYR A 132 1.87 5.81 -12.46
C TYR A 132 2.66 7.07 -12.73
N GLY A 133 2.98 7.35 -14.00
CA GLY A 133 3.87 8.46 -14.35
C GLY A 133 5.34 8.15 -14.02
N HIS A 134 6.27 8.88 -14.64
CA HIS A 134 7.72 8.71 -14.47
C HIS A 134 8.24 7.28 -14.66
N LEU A 135 7.59 6.50 -15.54
CA LEU A 135 7.83 5.05 -15.67
C LEU A 135 9.28 4.70 -16.02
N ALA A 136 9.96 5.53 -16.82
CA ALA A 136 11.38 5.34 -17.14
C ALA A 136 12.25 5.47 -15.88
N SER A 137 12.13 6.59 -15.15
CA SER A 137 12.85 6.82 -13.91
C SER A 137 12.52 5.79 -12.83
N ALA A 138 11.26 5.36 -12.75
CA ALA A 138 10.83 4.29 -11.85
C ALA A 138 11.47 2.94 -12.21
N THR A 139 11.59 2.63 -13.50
CA THR A 139 12.31 1.43 -13.98
C THR A 139 13.78 1.50 -13.61
N ASP A 140 14.44 2.65 -13.81
CA ASP A 140 15.83 2.86 -13.42
C ASP A 140 16.03 2.67 -11.90
N LEU A 141 15.11 3.20 -11.08
CA LEU A 141 15.12 3.02 -9.63
C LEU A 141 15.01 1.53 -9.25
N LEU A 142 14.06 0.80 -9.83
CA LEU A 142 13.86 -0.63 -9.60
C LEU A 142 15.10 -1.44 -9.97
N GLN A 143 15.66 -1.21 -11.15
CA GLN A 143 16.89 -1.87 -11.62
C GLN A 143 18.08 -1.57 -10.70
N SER A 144 18.23 -0.32 -10.26
CA SER A 144 19.29 0.07 -9.33
C SER A 144 19.18 -0.61 -7.95
N LYS A 145 17.96 -0.98 -7.55
CA LYS A 145 17.66 -1.72 -6.32
C LYS A 145 17.70 -3.24 -6.50
N GLY A 146 18.02 -3.73 -7.71
CA GLY A 146 18.14 -5.15 -8.00
C GLY A 146 16.82 -5.89 -8.22
N PHE A 147 15.72 -5.16 -8.41
CA PHE A 147 14.43 -5.77 -8.75
C PHE A 147 14.53 -6.53 -10.08
N GLN A 148 13.78 -7.61 -10.19
CA GLN A 148 13.71 -8.44 -11.39
C GLN A 148 12.42 -8.18 -12.16
N GLU A 149 12.52 -8.12 -13.49
CA GLU A 149 11.32 -8.12 -14.34
C GLU A 149 10.59 -9.46 -14.22
N GLY A 150 9.30 -9.39 -13.95
CA GLY A 150 8.44 -10.53 -13.73
C GLY A 150 7.11 -10.08 -13.14
N LYS A 151 6.01 -10.65 -13.63
CA LYS A 151 4.68 -10.32 -13.10
C LYS A 151 4.55 -10.90 -11.69
N PRO A 152 4.31 -10.08 -10.65
CA PRO A 152 3.99 -10.60 -9.34
C PRO A 152 2.71 -11.42 -9.38
N GLU A 153 2.67 -12.53 -8.64
CA GLU A 153 1.50 -13.41 -8.56
C GLU A 153 1.08 -13.57 -7.10
N ILE A 154 -0.20 -13.35 -6.83
CA ILE A 154 -0.79 -13.67 -5.52
C ILE A 154 -1.06 -15.17 -5.49
N PRO A 155 -0.58 -15.90 -4.46
CA PRO A 155 -0.88 -17.32 -4.32
C PRO A 155 -2.37 -17.55 -4.06
N PHE A 156 -2.86 -18.74 -4.39
CA PHE A 156 -4.25 -19.14 -4.14
C PHE A 156 -4.32 -20.49 -3.43
N PRO A 157 -5.13 -20.61 -2.35
CA PRO A 157 -5.91 -19.54 -1.73
C PRO A 157 -5.04 -18.59 -0.90
N HIS A 158 -5.44 -17.32 -0.85
CA HIS A 158 -4.87 -16.31 0.04
C HIS A 158 -5.93 -15.73 0.97
N LEU A 159 -5.47 -15.00 1.97
CA LEU A 159 -6.32 -14.19 2.86
C LEU A 159 -5.71 -12.81 3.05
N HIS A 160 -6.57 -11.87 3.46
CA HIS A 160 -6.22 -10.55 3.95
C HIS A 160 -6.28 -10.55 5.47
N ASN A 161 -5.23 -10.05 6.12
CA ASN A 161 -5.16 -9.93 7.58
C ASN A 161 -5.79 -8.62 8.03
N GLU A 162 -7.00 -8.69 8.55
CA GLU A 162 -7.72 -7.57 9.16
C GLU A 162 -7.65 -7.74 10.68
N ASP A 163 -6.52 -7.34 11.27
CA ASP A 163 -6.24 -7.62 12.69
C ASP A 163 -7.08 -6.71 13.59
N PRO A 164 -8.04 -7.24 14.37
CA PRO A 164 -8.87 -6.41 15.24
C PRO A 164 -8.05 -5.58 16.24
N ASP A 165 -6.89 -6.08 16.67
CA ASP A 165 -6.01 -5.40 17.64
C ASP A 165 -5.34 -4.16 17.03
N GLN A 166 -5.29 -4.05 15.70
CA GLN A 166 -4.78 -2.88 14.96
C GLN A 166 -5.82 -1.75 14.82
N THR A 167 -7.05 -1.95 15.28
CA THR A 167 -8.10 -0.92 15.19
C THR A 167 -7.73 0.35 15.95
N SER A 168 -7.02 0.24 17.08
CA SER A 168 -6.52 1.40 17.81
C SER A 168 -5.49 2.21 17.02
N GLU A 169 -4.66 1.55 16.20
CA GLU A 169 -3.68 2.24 15.35
C GLU A 169 -4.35 2.94 14.18
N MET A 170 -5.38 2.32 13.58
CA MET A 170 -6.24 3.01 12.61
C MET A 170 -6.86 4.27 13.21
N GLU A 171 -7.44 4.18 14.41
CA GLU A 171 -8.00 5.34 15.09
C GLU A 171 -6.94 6.40 15.41
N ARG A 172 -5.74 5.98 15.79
CA ARG A 172 -4.61 6.88 16.04
C ARG A 172 -4.24 7.64 14.77
N LEU A 173 -4.15 6.97 13.63
CA LEU A 173 -3.91 7.60 12.32
C LEU A 173 -5.00 8.62 11.98
N LEU A 174 -6.27 8.25 12.14
CA LEU A 174 -7.41 9.13 11.82
C LEU A 174 -7.53 10.33 12.77
N LYS A 175 -7.05 10.21 14.02
CA LYS A 175 -7.04 11.30 15.01
C LYS A 175 -5.81 12.20 14.92
N ALA A 176 -4.68 11.68 14.45
CA ALA A 176 -3.40 12.40 14.40
C ALA A 176 -3.34 13.51 13.35
N LEU A 177 -4.16 13.41 12.29
CA LEU A 177 -4.08 14.29 11.13
C LEU A 177 -5.47 14.89 10.80
N PRO A 178 -5.52 16.09 10.20
CA PRO A 178 -6.78 16.79 9.90
C PRO A 178 -7.42 16.30 8.60
N TRP A 179 -7.74 15.00 8.53
CA TRP A 179 -8.28 14.37 7.33
C TRP A 179 -9.60 15.00 6.85
N VAL A 180 -9.72 15.16 5.52
CA VAL A 180 -11.02 15.39 4.88
C VAL A 180 -11.63 14.02 4.53
N LYS A 181 -12.68 13.61 5.25
CA LYS A 181 -13.41 12.35 4.99
C LYS A 181 -14.42 12.55 3.86
N THR A 182 -14.30 11.73 2.81
CA THR A 182 -15.29 11.61 1.73
C THR A 182 -15.82 10.18 1.69
N PRO A 183 -17.14 9.95 1.76
CA PRO A 183 -17.71 8.62 1.54
C PRO A 183 -17.36 8.09 0.15
N VAL A 184 -17.05 6.80 0.06
CA VAL A 184 -16.90 6.11 -1.23
C VAL A 184 -18.00 5.08 -1.38
N SER A 185 -18.69 5.10 -2.52
CA SER A 185 -19.47 3.95 -2.97
C SER A 185 -18.47 2.82 -3.23
N ASN A 186 -18.76 1.63 -2.70
CA ASN A 186 -17.90 0.43 -2.74
C ASN A 186 -16.91 0.42 -3.93
N PRO A 187 -15.60 0.64 -3.72
CA PRO A 187 -14.63 0.65 -4.81
C PRO A 187 -14.56 -0.77 -5.40
N GLN A 188 -14.96 -0.89 -6.67
CA GLN A 188 -14.75 -2.12 -7.46
C GLN A 188 -13.34 -2.15 -8.04
#